data_AF-M7T0N5-F1
#
_entry.id   AF-M7T0N5-F1
#
_cell.length_a   1.000
_cell.length_b   1.000
_cell.length_c   1.000
_cell.angle_alpha   90.00
_cell.angle_beta   90.00
_cell.angle_gamma   90.00
#
_symmetry.space_group_name_H-M   'P 1'
#
loop_
_entity.id
_entity.type
_entity.pdbx_description
1 polymer ?
#
loop_
_entity_poly.entity_id
_entity_poly.type
_entity_poly.pdbx_seq_one_letter_code
_entity_poly.pdbx_strand_id
1 'polypeptide(L)'
;MATQLRKVFETFGVYSSRTKLFRYKAVQHDLDDDQDSESAGSKLLRCSECDKRLLPAQRTRDGRNLCMMYGGWSTSVILVVLITLVIWLDERDPKQRCFTETSSYSPMLSQVPDTLTETVRNGSIRWPSPYRGDPSPQVDMAWDRISMFRPLNIKLTEEEYLRVGKSPETAAKNLDEFGGGYFLQPEFSHQLHCVNLLRKASHYKYQYYLKHDPDFRDKPETFKVHFDHCVEMLRQFVMCHADVGVVTAHWIEGRGRPWPDFNTKQTCRDFDGIWQWTVDHQMPEGTPMMPMKPAGAKALSTPP
;
A
#
# COMPACT_ATOMS: atom_id res chain seq x y z
N MET A 1 -41.66 4.07 11.81
CA MET A 1 -41.04 3.64 13.09
C MET A 1 -39.80 4.48 13.30
N ALA A 2 -39.97 5.59 14.00
CA ALA A 2 -38.90 6.43 14.50
C ALA A 2 -38.60 6.02 15.95
N THR A 3 -37.37 6.31 16.40
CA THR A 3 -36.89 6.32 17.80
C THR A 3 -36.20 5.03 18.28
N GLN A 4 -35.06 5.24 18.97
CA GLN A 4 -34.12 4.28 19.58
C GLN A 4 -33.05 3.80 18.56
N LEU A 5 -31.87 4.41 18.49
CA LEU A 5 -30.82 4.25 19.50
C LEU A 5 -29.91 5.49 19.53
N ARG A 6 -29.94 6.19 20.66
CA ARG A 6 -29.01 7.23 21.07
C ARG A 6 -28.16 6.62 22.17
N LYS A 7 -26.84 6.83 22.12
CA LYS A 7 -25.79 6.51 23.12
C LYS A 7 -25.10 5.15 22.98
N VAL A 8 -24.04 5.12 22.16
CA VAL A 8 -22.66 4.72 22.54
C VAL A 8 -21.73 5.55 21.65
N PHE A 9 -20.50 5.86 22.09
CA PHE A 9 -19.49 6.75 21.48
C PHE A 9 -19.39 8.18 22.07
N GLU A 10 -19.25 8.26 23.39
CA GLU A 10 -18.33 9.20 24.00
C GLU A 10 -16.98 8.51 24.16
N THR A 11 -16.07 8.69 23.20
CA THR A 11 -14.60 8.71 23.33
C THR A 11 -14.03 8.64 21.93
N PHE A 12 -13.48 9.75 21.44
CA PHE A 12 -12.26 9.86 20.65
C PHE A 12 -12.17 11.32 20.17
N GLY A 13 -11.24 12.05 20.78
CA GLY A 13 -11.03 13.47 20.56
C GLY A 13 -10.53 13.75 19.16
N VAL A 14 -11.31 14.54 18.43
CA VAL A 14 -10.91 15.19 17.17
C VAL A 14 -10.04 16.39 17.54
N TYR A 15 -8.76 16.33 17.19
CA TYR A 15 -7.82 17.45 17.31
C TYR A 15 -8.16 18.49 16.23
N SER A 16 -8.83 19.58 16.62
CA SER A 16 -9.08 20.76 15.79
C SER A 16 -8.16 21.89 16.25
N SER A 17 -7.23 22.31 15.38
CA SER A 17 -6.29 23.40 15.63
C SER A 17 -6.98 24.76 15.52
N ARG A 18 -7.25 25.40 16.67
CA ARG A 18 -7.66 26.81 16.75
C ARG A 18 -6.43 27.71 16.90
N THR A 19 -6.11 28.45 15.85
CA THR A 19 -5.12 29.53 15.83
C THR A 19 -5.63 30.74 16.62
N LYS A 20 -4.92 31.17 17.67
CA LYS A 20 -5.19 32.43 18.39
C LYS A 20 -4.29 33.54 17.83
N LEU A 21 -4.90 34.52 17.16
CA LEU A 21 -4.30 35.83 16.87
C LEU A 21 -4.14 36.62 18.17
N PHE A 22 -2.96 37.21 18.40
CA PHE A 22 -2.74 38.22 19.43
C PHE A 22 -2.54 39.60 18.78
N ARG A 23 -3.37 40.56 19.17
CA ARG A 23 -3.34 41.98 18.77
C ARG A 23 -2.86 42.79 19.97
N TYR A 24 -1.76 43.54 19.83
CA TYR A 24 -1.24 44.45 20.87
C TYR A 24 -1.96 45.80 20.83
N LYS A 25 -2.18 46.42 22.00
CA LYS A 25 -2.68 47.81 22.17
C LYS A 25 -1.50 48.74 22.48
N ALA A 26 -1.49 49.91 21.86
CA ALA A 26 -0.57 51.02 22.13
C ALA A 26 -1.21 52.05 23.09
N VAL A 27 -0.38 52.80 23.82
CA VAL A 27 -0.78 53.97 24.62
C VAL A 27 0.21 55.10 24.34
N GLN A 28 -0.33 56.28 23.98
CA GLN A 28 0.33 57.58 23.80
C GLN A 28 0.44 58.34 25.12
N HIS A 29 1.48 59.18 25.27
CA HIS A 29 1.29 60.56 25.75
C HIS A 29 2.50 61.48 25.45
N ASP A 30 2.17 62.64 24.89
CA ASP A 30 2.89 63.90 24.61
C ASP A 30 3.35 64.63 25.90
N LEU A 31 4.11 65.73 25.98
CA LEU A 31 5.08 66.57 25.21
C LEU A 31 5.46 67.75 26.15
N ASP A 32 6.45 68.58 25.75
CA ASP A 32 6.69 70.00 26.14
C ASP A 32 7.43 70.28 27.49
N ASP A 33 8.33 71.26 27.66
CA ASP A 33 8.98 72.29 26.80
C ASP A 33 10.18 72.94 27.55
N ASP A 34 10.90 73.84 26.85
CA ASP A 34 11.81 74.95 27.29
C ASP A 34 13.30 74.64 27.63
N GLN A 35 14.32 75.06 26.84
CA GLN A 35 14.91 76.40 26.58
C GLN A 35 15.54 77.06 27.83
N ASP A 36 16.74 77.67 27.90
CA ASP A 36 17.67 78.27 26.93
C ASP A 36 19.05 78.61 27.59
N SER A 37 20.07 78.83 26.73
CA SER A 37 21.18 79.82 26.82
C SER A 37 22.43 79.67 27.75
N GLU A 38 23.56 79.47 27.06
CA GLU A 38 24.83 80.23 27.03
C GLU A 38 25.59 80.74 28.28
N SER A 39 26.90 80.41 28.29
CA SER A 39 28.04 81.35 28.36
C SER A 39 29.12 81.09 29.45
N ALA A 40 30.28 80.67 28.94
CA ALA A 40 31.64 81.09 29.30
C ALA A 40 32.14 81.05 30.76
N GLY A 41 32.98 80.04 31.01
CA GLY A 41 34.40 80.28 31.30
C GLY A 41 34.81 80.67 32.73
N SER A 42 35.44 79.75 33.44
CA SER A 42 36.83 79.93 33.92
C SER A 42 37.35 78.65 34.58
N LYS A 43 38.67 78.53 34.58
CA LYS A 43 39.48 77.34 34.83
C LYS A 43 39.68 77.04 36.33
N LEU A 44 39.77 75.74 36.64
CA LEU A 44 40.68 75.07 37.61
C LEU A 44 40.60 75.55 39.09
N LEU A 45 40.31 74.73 40.12
CA LEU A 45 40.88 73.44 40.52
C LEU A 45 39.98 72.75 41.58
N ARG A 46 40.14 71.42 41.68
CA ARG A 46 39.35 70.39 42.40
C ARG A 46 39.11 70.58 43.91
N CYS A 47 37.94 70.10 44.38
CA CYS A 47 37.71 69.25 45.58
C CYS A 47 36.42 68.44 45.32
N SER A 48 36.46 67.11 45.26
CA SER A 48 36.29 66.12 46.36
C SER A 48 34.92 66.17 47.05
N GLU A 49 34.11 65.13 46.78
CA GLU A 49 32.90 64.69 47.50
C GLU A 49 31.69 65.65 47.52
N CYS A 50 30.44 65.23 47.32
CA CYS A 50 29.88 63.93 46.99
C CYS A 50 28.42 64.13 46.54
N ASP A 51 27.88 63.03 46.00
CA ASP A 51 26.48 62.63 46.05
C ASP A 51 25.60 62.96 44.84
N LYS A 52 25.49 61.95 43.95
CA LYS A 52 24.22 61.68 43.25
C LYS A 52 23.94 60.19 43.27
N ARG A 53 22.94 59.85 44.07
CA ARG A 53 22.20 58.59 44.06
C ARG A 53 21.81 58.17 42.64
N LEU A 54 21.97 56.86 42.43
CA LEU A 54 21.69 56.07 41.23
C LEU A 54 20.21 56.13 40.82
N LEU A 55 19.94 56.26 39.51
CA LEU A 55 18.76 55.67 38.87
C LEU A 55 19.16 54.29 38.31
N PRO A 56 18.36 53.22 38.50
CA PRO A 56 18.72 51.90 38.00
C PRO A 56 18.50 51.82 36.49
N ALA A 57 19.56 51.52 35.75
CA ALA A 57 19.53 51.29 34.31
C ALA A 57 18.69 50.04 33.97
N GLN A 58 17.79 50.24 33.02
CA GLN A 58 16.87 49.27 32.45
C GLN A 58 17.66 48.07 31.90
N ARG A 59 17.45 46.89 32.49
CA ARG A 59 18.12 45.63 32.14
C ARG A 59 17.87 45.28 30.67
N THR A 60 18.94 45.14 29.90
CA THR A 60 18.97 44.97 28.44
C THR A 60 18.17 43.74 27.98
N ARG A 61 17.09 44.00 27.23
CA ARG A 61 16.23 42.98 26.60
C ARG A 61 16.78 42.51 25.24
N ASP A 62 17.78 43.22 24.69
CA ASP A 62 18.33 42.99 23.34
C ASP A 62 19.23 41.76 23.19
N GLY A 63 20.02 41.40 24.20
CA GLY A 63 20.93 40.24 24.11
C GLY A 63 20.20 38.89 24.06
N ARG A 64 19.01 38.79 24.68
CA ARG A 64 18.21 37.56 24.69
C ARG A 64 17.59 37.24 23.33
N ASN A 65 17.18 38.25 22.57
CA ASN A 65 16.54 38.06 21.27
C ASN A 65 17.56 37.61 20.20
N LEU A 66 18.79 38.12 20.28
CA LEU A 66 19.86 37.75 19.35
C LEU A 66 20.33 36.29 19.57
N CYS A 67 20.52 35.87 20.83
CA CYS A 67 20.85 34.47 21.15
C CYS A 67 19.74 33.48 20.76
N MET A 68 18.47 33.86 20.91
CA MET A 68 17.33 33.02 20.48
C MET A 68 17.27 32.87 18.96
N MET A 69 17.63 33.91 18.20
CA MET A 69 17.63 33.85 16.73
C MET A 69 18.74 32.95 16.18
N TYR A 70 19.98 33.08 16.69
CA TYR A 70 21.10 32.24 16.27
C TYR A 70 20.95 30.79 16.76
N GLY A 71 20.44 30.56 17.98
CA GLY A 71 20.14 29.21 18.48
C GLY A 71 19.05 28.50 17.65
N GLY A 72 18.02 29.23 17.22
CA GLY A 72 16.99 28.73 16.31
C GLY A 72 17.55 28.35 14.93
N TRP A 73 18.50 29.13 14.41
CA TRP A 73 19.17 28.83 13.14
C TRP A 73 20.06 27.59 13.22
N SER A 74 20.91 27.49 14.25
CA SER A 74 21.78 26.33 14.43
C SER A 74 21.00 25.04 14.63
N THR A 75 19.92 25.07 15.40
CA THR A 75 19.03 23.91 15.58
C THR A 75 18.32 23.53 14.29
N SER A 76 17.85 24.50 13.51
CA SER A 76 17.22 24.24 12.21
C SER A 76 18.19 23.61 11.21
N VAL A 77 19.43 24.11 11.15
CA VAL A 77 20.49 23.55 10.28
C VAL A 77 20.83 22.12 10.69
N ILE A 78 20.98 21.85 11.99
CA ILE A 78 21.24 20.50 12.49
C ILE A 78 20.09 19.55 12.12
N LEU A 79 18.83 19.97 12.28
CA LEU A 79 17.68 19.15 11.92
C LEU A 79 17.64 18.84 10.42
N VAL A 80 17.91 19.82 9.55
CA VAL A 80 17.96 19.60 8.09
C VAL A 80 19.07 18.63 7.74
N VAL A 81 20.26 18.78 8.31
CA VAL A 81 21.39 17.85 8.08
C VAL A 81 21.03 16.44 8.52
N LEU A 82 20.44 16.27 9.71
CA LEU A 82 20.00 14.97 10.20
C LEU A 82 18.93 14.34 9.30
N ILE A 83 17.95 15.11 8.83
CA ILE A 83 16.91 14.61 7.91
C ILE A 83 17.53 14.19 6.58
N THR A 84 18.41 15.01 6.01
CA THR A 84 19.12 14.65 4.76
C THR A 84 20.00 13.42 4.93
N LEU A 85 20.64 13.27 6.10
CA LEU A 85 21.46 12.10 6.42
C LEU A 85 20.59 10.85 6.55
N VAL A 86 19.42 10.93 7.20
CA VAL A 86 18.48 9.81 7.31
C VAL A 86 17.92 9.41 5.94
N ILE A 87 17.55 10.38 5.09
CA ILE A 87 17.08 10.11 3.72
C ILE A 87 18.20 9.50 2.87
N TRP A 88 19.43 9.96 3.04
CA TRP A 88 20.60 9.45 2.31
C TRP A 88 21.03 8.05 2.79
N LEU A 89 20.87 7.76 4.09
CA LEU A 89 21.13 6.44 4.68
C LEU A 89 20.00 5.43 4.44
N ASP A 90 18.79 5.88 4.07
CA ASP A 90 17.71 5.00 3.59
C ASP A 90 18.00 4.62 2.13
N GLU A 91 18.92 3.67 1.93
CA GLU A 91 19.36 3.17 0.62
C GLU A 91 18.27 2.37 -0.14
N ARG A 92 17.07 2.17 0.45
CA ARG A 92 16.03 1.36 -0.19
C ARG A 92 15.32 2.16 -1.29
N ASP A 93 15.28 1.61 -2.49
CA ASP A 93 14.46 2.16 -3.57
C ASP A 93 13.00 2.24 -3.09
N PRO A 94 12.30 3.38 -3.24
CA PRO A 94 10.88 3.51 -2.95
C PRO A 94 10.02 2.34 -3.48
N LYS A 95 10.39 1.74 -4.62
CA LYS A 95 9.73 0.54 -5.17
C LYS A 95 9.93 -0.71 -4.32
N GLN A 96 11.11 -0.91 -3.74
CA GLN A 96 11.40 -2.01 -2.82
C GLN A 96 10.63 -1.87 -1.50
N ARG A 97 10.50 -0.62 -1.02
CA ARG A 97 9.61 -0.32 0.12
C ARG A 97 8.17 -0.71 -0.22
N CYS A 98 7.66 -0.32 -1.39
CA CYS A 98 6.33 -0.74 -1.82
C CYS A 98 6.17 -2.27 -1.86
N PHE A 99 7.12 -3.02 -2.43
CA PHE A 99 7.05 -4.48 -2.50
C PHE A 99 6.87 -5.13 -1.12
N THR A 100 7.61 -4.66 -0.11
CA THR A 100 7.50 -5.19 1.26
C THR A 100 6.21 -4.71 1.95
N GLU A 101 5.90 -3.41 1.87
CA GLU A 101 4.78 -2.79 2.59
C GLU A 101 3.41 -3.21 2.01
N THR A 102 3.34 -3.60 0.74
CA THR A 102 2.11 -4.11 0.12
C THR A 102 1.97 -5.62 0.20
N SER A 103 2.91 -6.33 0.83
CA SER A 103 2.89 -7.78 0.97
C SER A 103 2.58 -8.20 2.40
N SER A 104 1.88 -9.32 2.57
CA SER A 104 1.77 -9.97 3.87
C SER A 104 3.09 -10.66 4.22
N TYR A 105 3.37 -10.84 5.52
CA TYR A 105 4.58 -11.53 5.94
C TYR A 105 4.67 -12.92 5.28
N SER A 106 5.77 -13.14 4.58
CA SER A 106 6.12 -14.42 3.97
C SER A 106 7.63 -14.65 4.07
N PRO A 107 8.06 -15.90 4.31
CA PRO A 107 9.48 -16.26 4.27
C PRO A 107 10.13 -16.10 2.88
N MET A 108 9.33 -15.98 1.81
CA MET A 108 9.84 -15.75 0.47
C MET A 108 10.25 -14.29 0.22
N LEU A 109 9.75 -13.33 1.01
CA LEU A 109 9.94 -11.89 0.75
C LEU A 109 11.42 -11.47 0.66
N SER A 110 12.29 -12.07 1.48
CA SER A 110 13.73 -11.77 1.48
C SER A 110 14.54 -12.61 0.48
N GLN A 111 13.89 -13.58 -0.19
CA GLN A 111 14.56 -14.58 -1.04
C GLN A 111 14.21 -14.42 -2.52
N VAL A 112 13.25 -13.57 -2.85
CA VAL A 112 12.84 -13.28 -4.24
C VAL A 112 13.27 -11.87 -4.64
N PRO A 113 13.52 -11.62 -5.93
CA PRO A 113 13.75 -10.26 -6.41
C PRO A 113 12.58 -9.35 -6.10
N ASP A 114 12.86 -8.14 -5.61
CA ASP A 114 11.87 -7.12 -5.24
C ASP A 114 11.60 -6.10 -6.37
N THR A 115 12.13 -6.38 -7.58
CA THR A 115 11.98 -5.53 -8.76
C THR A 115 10.54 -5.47 -9.24
N LEU A 116 9.95 -4.27 -9.20
CA LEU A 116 8.62 -4.00 -9.77
C LEU A 116 8.75 -3.50 -11.22
N THR A 117 8.25 -4.30 -12.17
CA THR A 117 8.26 -3.98 -13.60
C THR A 117 6.84 -3.72 -14.10
N GLU A 118 6.62 -2.57 -14.73
CA GLU A 118 5.40 -2.34 -15.50
C GLU A 118 5.50 -3.06 -16.84
N THR A 119 4.53 -3.90 -17.15
CA THR A 119 4.48 -4.64 -18.41
C THR A 119 3.07 -4.63 -18.97
N VAL A 120 2.96 -4.41 -20.27
CA VAL A 120 1.70 -4.57 -21.00
C VAL A 120 1.71 -5.96 -21.60
N ARG A 121 0.77 -6.81 -21.17
CA ARG A 121 0.56 -8.13 -21.76
C ARG A 121 -0.51 -8.02 -22.85
N ASN A 122 -0.32 -8.75 -23.94
CA ASN A 122 -1.33 -8.79 -25.00
C ASN A 122 -2.50 -9.68 -24.55
N GLY A 123 -3.61 -9.02 -24.21
CA GLY A 123 -4.86 -9.63 -23.79
C GLY A 123 -5.92 -9.66 -24.89
N SER A 124 -5.58 -9.45 -26.17
CA SER A 124 -6.59 -9.50 -27.23
C SER A 124 -7.27 -10.88 -27.26
N ILE A 125 -8.60 -10.89 -27.46
CA ILE A 125 -9.44 -12.12 -27.38
C ILE A 125 -8.88 -13.27 -28.24
N ARG A 126 -8.30 -12.95 -29.40
CA ARG A 126 -7.74 -13.94 -30.35
C ARG A 126 -6.22 -14.01 -30.36
N TRP A 127 -5.53 -13.34 -29.44
CA TRP A 127 -4.07 -13.38 -29.37
C TRP A 127 -3.57 -14.78 -28.98
N PRO A 128 -2.63 -15.39 -29.71
CA PRO A 128 -2.15 -16.73 -29.41
C PRO A 128 -1.43 -16.79 -28.06
N SER A 129 -1.65 -17.87 -27.32
CA SER A 129 -0.95 -18.18 -26.06
C SER A 129 -0.74 -19.69 -25.98
N PRO A 130 0.40 -20.18 -25.46
CA PRO A 130 0.62 -21.61 -25.26
C PRO A 130 -0.26 -22.21 -24.14
N TYR A 131 -0.97 -21.37 -23.39
CA TYR A 131 -1.84 -21.78 -22.27
C TYR A 131 -3.33 -21.86 -22.65
N ARG A 132 -3.69 -21.56 -23.90
CA ARG A 132 -5.06 -21.60 -24.44
C ARG A 132 -5.18 -22.60 -25.60
N GLY A 133 -6.41 -23.00 -25.92
CA GLY A 133 -6.71 -23.93 -26.99
C GLY A 133 -7.25 -25.26 -26.49
N ASP A 134 -7.48 -26.17 -27.44
CA ASP A 134 -8.01 -27.50 -27.13
C ASP A 134 -7.14 -28.28 -26.14
N PRO A 135 -7.77 -29.13 -25.29
CA PRO A 135 -7.04 -30.04 -24.42
C PRO A 135 -6.00 -30.82 -25.21
N SER A 136 -4.74 -30.65 -24.84
CA SER A 136 -3.60 -31.28 -25.50
C SER A 136 -2.44 -31.40 -24.53
N PRO A 137 -1.54 -32.38 -24.72
CA PRO A 137 -0.35 -32.53 -23.88
C PRO A 137 0.50 -31.26 -23.81
N GLN A 138 0.58 -30.49 -24.90
CA GLN A 138 1.35 -29.26 -24.97
C GLN A 138 0.78 -28.16 -24.08
N VAL A 139 -0.54 -27.96 -24.10
CA VAL A 139 -1.23 -27.00 -23.23
C VAL A 139 -1.10 -27.43 -21.78
N ASP A 140 -1.31 -28.71 -21.47
CA ASP A 140 -1.18 -29.22 -20.10
C ASP A 140 0.25 -29.08 -19.56
N MET A 141 1.28 -29.39 -20.36
CA MET A 141 2.68 -29.18 -19.96
C MET A 141 3.00 -27.70 -19.72
N ALA A 142 2.46 -26.80 -20.55
CA ALA A 142 2.65 -25.37 -20.34
C ALA A 142 2.08 -24.94 -18.98
N TRP A 143 0.87 -25.36 -18.64
CA TRP A 143 0.25 -25.09 -17.34
C TRP A 143 0.99 -25.73 -16.17
N ASP A 144 1.37 -27.00 -16.27
CA ASP A 144 2.06 -27.71 -15.19
C ASP A 144 3.39 -27.03 -14.84
N ARG A 145 4.12 -26.53 -15.85
CA ARG A 145 5.38 -25.80 -15.67
C ARG A 145 5.25 -24.59 -14.73
N ILE A 146 4.10 -23.93 -14.70
CA ILE A 146 3.89 -22.69 -13.92
C ILE A 146 3.01 -22.87 -12.68
N SER A 147 2.40 -24.04 -12.49
CA SER A 147 1.44 -24.29 -11.41
C SER A 147 1.78 -25.48 -10.51
N MET A 148 2.58 -26.42 -11.01
CA MET A 148 2.92 -27.65 -10.28
C MET A 148 4.37 -27.59 -9.84
N PHE A 149 4.60 -27.12 -8.61
CA PHE A 149 5.93 -27.12 -8.00
C PHE A 149 6.05 -28.16 -6.90
N ARG A 150 7.29 -28.57 -6.63
CA ARG A 150 7.62 -29.30 -5.40
C ARG A 150 7.52 -28.35 -4.20
N PRO A 151 7.40 -28.89 -2.98
CA PRO A 151 7.47 -28.07 -1.77
C PRO A 151 8.77 -27.24 -1.72
N LEU A 152 8.68 -26.06 -1.16
CA LEU A 152 9.82 -25.15 -0.98
C LEU A 152 10.82 -25.74 0.01
N ASN A 153 12.10 -25.66 -0.33
CA ASN A 153 13.19 -26.04 0.56
C ASN A 153 13.61 -24.86 1.44
N ILE A 154 12.67 -24.36 2.26
CA ILE A 154 12.89 -23.28 3.22
C ILE A 154 12.65 -23.84 4.62
N LYS A 155 13.65 -23.75 5.50
CA LYS A 155 13.51 -24.16 6.90
C LYS A 155 13.09 -22.97 7.73
N LEU A 156 11.88 -23.03 8.28
CA LEU A 156 11.41 -22.03 9.24
C LEU A 156 11.61 -22.53 10.66
N THR A 157 12.05 -21.63 11.52
CA THR A 157 11.89 -21.79 12.97
C THR A 157 10.40 -21.78 13.34
N GLU A 158 10.09 -22.23 14.55
CA GLU A 158 8.71 -22.19 15.05
C GLU A 158 8.17 -20.76 15.13
N GLU A 159 9.01 -19.81 15.54
CA GLU A 159 8.66 -18.38 15.58
C GLU A 159 8.34 -17.82 14.19
N GLU A 160 9.14 -18.13 13.18
CA GLU A 160 8.88 -17.72 11.80
C GLU A 160 7.61 -18.37 11.24
N TYR A 161 7.33 -19.63 11.59
CA TYR A 161 6.09 -20.31 11.19
C TYR A 161 4.85 -19.66 11.83
N LEU A 162 4.94 -19.28 13.11
CA LEU A 162 3.89 -18.53 13.80
C LEU A 162 3.64 -17.16 13.16
N ARG A 163 4.69 -16.49 12.65
CA ARG A 163 4.54 -15.20 11.94
C ARG A 163 3.75 -15.33 10.64
N VAL A 164 3.87 -16.46 9.92
CA VAL A 164 2.98 -16.80 8.78
C VAL A 164 1.51 -16.87 9.22
N GLY A 165 1.26 -17.07 10.51
CA GLY A 165 -0.07 -17.06 11.12
C GLY A 165 -0.68 -18.45 11.27
N LYS A 166 0.16 -19.49 11.36
CA LYS A 166 -0.25 -20.89 11.45
C LYS A 166 0.33 -21.53 12.70
N SER A 167 -0.43 -22.46 13.30
CA SER A 167 0.03 -23.19 14.49
C SER A 167 1.02 -24.29 14.07
N PRO A 168 2.19 -24.38 14.72
CA PRO A 168 3.19 -25.41 14.44
C PRO A 168 2.78 -26.81 14.94
N GLU A 169 1.84 -26.89 15.90
CA GLU A 169 1.47 -28.14 16.59
C GLU A 169 0.97 -29.23 15.64
N THR A 170 0.19 -28.83 14.63
CA THR A 170 -0.42 -29.74 13.65
C THR A 170 0.18 -29.58 12.26
N ALA A 171 1.23 -28.76 12.12
CA ALA A 171 1.80 -28.45 10.83
C ALA A 171 2.42 -29.69 10.17
N ALA A 172 2.12 -29.85 8.88
CA ALA A 172 2.75 -30.86 8.05
C ALA A 172 4.23 -30.54 7.90
N LYS A 173 5.06 -31.59 7.99
CA LYS A 173 6.50 -31.51 7.81
C LYS A 173 6.94 -32.47 6.72
N ASN A 174 7.95 -32.07 5.96
CA ASN A 174 8.62 -32.96 5.01
C ASN A 174 9.38 -34.04 5.79
N LEU A 175 9.57 -35.21 5.17
CA LEU A 175 10.40 -36.26 5.75
C LEU A 175 11.87 -35.81 5.80
N ASP A 176 12.62 -36.29 6.80
CA ASP A 176 14.02 -35.88 7.02
C ASP A 176 14.93 -36.23 5.83
N GLU A 177 14.66 -37.36 5.13
CA GLU A 177 15.39 -37.75 3.92
C GLU A 177 15.25 -36.74 2.76
N PHE A 178 14.19 -35.91 2.78
CA PHE A 178 13.94 -34.84 1.82
C PHE A 178 14.28 -33.45 2.37
N GLY A 179 15.06 -33.39 3.47
CA GLY A 179 15.54 -32.15 4.08
C GLY A 179 14.77 -31.71 5.33
N GLY A 180 13.65 -32.36 5.66
CA GLY A 180 12.82 -32.05 6.82
C GLY A 180 12.16 -30.66 6.76
N GLY A 181 11.70 -30.18 7.91
CA GLY A 181 11.09 -28.84 8.04
C GLY A 181 9.62 -28.77 7.61
N TYR A 182 9.01 -27.59 7.76
CA TYR A 182 7.59 -27.40 7.45
C TYR A 182 7.30 -27.53 5.95
N PHE A 183 6.16 -28.12 5.62
CA PHE A 183 5.65 -28.16 4.25
C PHE A 183 5.16 -26.78 3.83
N LEU A 184 5.73 -26.26 2.74
CA LEU A 184 5.43 -24.94 2.20
C LEU A 184 5.32 -25.04 0.68
N GLN A 185 4.32 -24.41 0.09
CA GLN A 185 4.21 -24.22 -1.36
C GLN A 185 3.99 -22.73 -1.69
N PRO A 186 4.48 -22.22 -2.82
CA PRO A 186 4.21 -20.84 -3.23
C PRO A 186 2.73 -20.60 -3.49
N GLU A 187 2.15 -19.54 -2.93
CA GLU A 187 0.73 -19.22 -3.10
C GLU A 187 0.37 -18.95 -4.57
N PHE A 188 1.19 -18.20 -5.32
CA PHE A 188 0.93 -17.95 -6.75
C PHE A 188 0.76 -19.24 -7.56
N SER A 189 1.46 -20.31 -7.19
CA SER A 189 1.38 -21.58 -7.90
C SER A 189 0.06 -22.31 -7.64
N HIS A 190 -0.44 -22.22 -6.42
CA HIS A 190 -1.76 -22.74 -6.06
C HIS A 190 -2.87 -21.94 -6.77
N GLN A 191 -2.76 -20.62 -6.83
CA GLN A 191 -3.68 -19.77 -7.61
C GLN A 191 -3.69 -20.17 -9.09
N LEU A 192 -2.53 -20.39 -9.72
CA LEU A 192 -2.44 -20.86 -11.10
C LEU A 192 -3.00 -22.28 -11.27
N HIS A 193 -2.80 -23.17 -10.29
CA HIS A 193 -3.41 -24.50 -10.28
C HIS A 193 -4.94 -24.41 -10.26
N CYS A 194 -5.52 -23.53 -9.45
CA CYS A 194 -6.97 -23.27 -9.43
C CYS A 194 -7.48 -22.74 -10.78
N VAL A 195 -6.78 -21.80 -11.42
CA VAL A 195 -7.15 -21.31 -12.76
C VAL A 195 -7.09 -22.43 -13.80
N ASN A 196 -6.07 -23.30 -13.77
CA ASN A 196 -5.99 -24.47 -14.65
C ASN A 196 -7.11 -25.48 -14.37
N LEU A 197 -7.49 -25.66 -13.11
CA LEU A 197 -8.60 -26.53 -12.74
C LEU A 197 -9.94 -26.00 -13.28
N LEU A 198 -10.18 -24.68 -13.19
CA LEU A 198 -11.34 -24.03 -13.81
C LEU A 198 -11.35 -24.21 -15.33
N ARG A 199 -10.19 -24.08 -15.99
CA ARG A 199 -10.05 -24.38 -17.43
C ARG A 199 -10.51 -25.81 -17.74
N LYS A 200 -10.00 -26.79 -16.99
CA LYS A 200 -10.32 -28.22 -17.17
C LYS A 200 -11.79 -28.54 -16.84
N ALA A 201 -12.36 -27.85 -15.85
CA ALA A 201 -13.73 -28.07 -15.36
C ALA A 201 -14.81 -27.25 -16.11
N SER A 202 -14.43 -26.42 -17.07
CA SER A 202 -15.29 -25.49 -17.81
C SER A 202 -16.52 -26.09 -18.48
N HIS A 203 -16.47 -27.39 -18.83
CA HIS A 203 -17.61 -28.11 -19.40
C HIS A 203 -18.63 -28.58 -18.35
N TYR A 204 -18.30 -28.48 -17.06
CA TYR A 204 -19.20 -28.86 -15.98
C TYR A 204 -20.40 -27.92 -15.94
N LYS A 205 -21.61 -28.48 -16.02
CA LYS A 205 -22.89 -27.75 -16.11
C LYS A 205 -23.09 -26.86 -17.36
N TYR A 206 -22.30 -27.05 -18.42
CA TYR A 206 -22.44 -26.29 -19.67
C TYR A 206 -23.89 -26.28 -20.22
N GLN A 207 -24.55 -27.45 -20.21
CA GLN A 207 -25.93 -27.61 -20.69
C GLN A 207 -26.98 -26.80 -19.91
N TYR A 208 -26.72 -26.53 -18.63
CA TYR A 208 -27.57 -25.67 -17.82
C TYR A 208 -27.39 -24.21 -18.24
N TYR A 209 -26.14 -23.72 -18.29
CA TYR A 209 -25.86 -22.32 -18.60
C TYR A 209 -26.20 -21.92 -20.05
N LEU A 210 -26.14 -22.84 -21.02
CA LEU A 210 -26.69 -22.64 -22.37
C LEU A 210 -28.11 -22.05 -22.35
N LYS A 211 -28.93 -22.44 -21.37
CA LYS A 211 -30.33 -21.98 -21.24
C LYS A 211 -30.44 -20.72 -20.38
N HIS A 212 -29.55 -20.53 -19.42
CA HIS A 212 -29.72 -19.57 -18.33
C HIS A 212 -28.81 -18.34 -18.41
N ASP A 213 -27.78 -18.37 -19.25
CA ASP A 213 -26.78 -17.30 -19.32
C ASP A 213 -26.59 -16.83 -20.78
N PRO A 214 -26.76 -15.53 -21.08
CA PRO A 214 -26.54 -14.97 -22.40
C PRO A 214 -25.15 -15.24 -22.99
N ASP A 215 -24.10 -15.27 -22.16
CA ASP A 215 -22.73 -15.47 -22.63
C ASP A 215 -22.50 -16.88 -23.18
N PHE A 216 -23.35 -17.84 -22.78
CA PHE A 216 -23.34 -19.22 -23.27
C PHE A 216 -24.23 -19.43 -24.49
N ARG A 217 -25.04 -18.43 -24.90
CA ARG A 217 -25.96 -18.53 -26.05
C ARG A 217 -25.30 -18.20 -27.39
N ASP A 218 -24.04 -17.78 -27.35
CA ASP A 218 -23.25 -17.51 -28.55
C ASP A 218 -22.90 -18.81 -29.31
N LYS A 219 -22.32 -18.70 -30.51
CA LYS A 219 -21.85 -19.90 -31.24
C LYS A 219 -20.83 -20.67 -30.40
N PRO A 220 -20.85 -22.02 -30.38
CA PRO A 220 -19.93 -22.82 -29.56
C PRO A 220 -18.45 -22.45 -29.72
N GLU A 221 -18.02 -22.12 -30.94
CA GLU A 221 -16.65 -21.72 -31.23
C GLU A 221 -16.32 -20.34 -30.64
N THR A 222 -17.28 -19.40 -30.64
CA THR A 222 -17.14 -18.09 -30.01
C THR A 222 -17.03 -18.23 -28.50
N PHE A 223 -17.91 -19.03 -27.89
CA PHE A 223 -17.87 -19.31 -26.46
C PHE A 223 -16.51 -19.90 -26.05
N LYS A 224 -16.02 -20.90 -26.79
CA LYS A 224 -14.72 -21.52 -26.54
C LYS A 224 -13.56 -20.51 -26.59
N VAL A 225 -13.52 -19.66 -27.62
CA VAL A 225 -12.51 -18.61 -27.75
C VAL A 225 -12.59 -17.60 -26.61
N HIS A 226 -13.80 -17.21 -26.20
CA HIS A 226 -14.04 -16.28 -25.11
C HIS A 226 -13.59 -16.90 -23.77
N PHE A 227 -13.98 -18.14 -23.50
CA PHE A 227 -13.61 -18.85 -22.28
C PHE A 227 -12.10 -18.99 -22.14
N ASP A 228 -11.42 -19.46 -23.19
CA ASP A 228 -9.96 -19.55 -23.24
C ASP A 228 -9.29 -18.20 -22.96
N HIS A 229 -9.87 -17.12 -23.51
CA HIS A 229 -9.41 -15.77 -23.23
C HIS A 229 -9.60 -15.37 -21.76
N CYS A 230 -10.74 -15.67 -21.12
CA CYS A 230 -10.96 -15.39 -19.70
C CYS A 230 -9.93 -16.12 -18.82
N VAL A 231 -9.70 -17.40 -19.07
CA VAL A 231 -8.70 -18.20 -18.34
C VAL A 231 -7.30 -17.60 -18.55
N GLU A 232 -6.95 -17.20 -19.78
CA GLU A 232 -5.67 -16.55 -20.08
C GLU A 232 -5.53 -15.20 -19.35
N MET A 233 -6.59 -14.39 -19.26
CA MET A 233 -6.56 -13.13 -18.52
C MET A 233 -6.36 -13.34 -17.03
N LEU A 234 -7.03 -14.34 -16.42
CA LEU A 234 -6.82 -14.69 -15.01
C LEU A 234 -5.41 -15.19 -14.76
N ARG A 235 -4.87 -16.03 -15.65
CA ARG A 235 -3.47 -16.50 -15.59
C ARG A 235 -2.50 -15.32 -15.63
N GLN A 236 -2.69 -14.39 -16.56
CA GLN A 236 -1.86 -13.18 -16.69
C GLN A 236 -1.95 -12.29 -15.47
N PHE A 237 -3.15 -12.15 -14.88
CA PHE A 237 -3.36 -11.41 -13.63
C PHE A 237 -2.57 -12.03 -12.48
N VAL A 238 -2.70 -13.34 -12.25
CA VAL A 238 -1.96 -14.05 -11.20
C VAL A 238 -0.45 -13.93 -11.41
N MET A 239 0.04 -14.01 -12.65
CA MET A 239 1.47 -13.78 -12.93
C MET A 239 1.92 -12.33 -12.76
N CYS A 240 1.01 -11.36 -12.89
CA CYS A 240 1.32 -9.95 -12.63
C CYS A 240 1.38 -9.64 -11.14
N HIS A 241 0.55 -10.32 -10.37
CA HIS A 241 0.44 -10.20 -8.93
C HIS A 241 0.90 -11.49 -8.26
N ALA A 242 2.05 -12.01 -8.70
CA ALA A 242 2.56 -13.30 -8.23
C ALA A 242 2.78 -13.24 -6.72
N ASP A 243 1.82 -13.82 -5.99
CA ASP A 243 1.81 -13.78 -4.54
C ASP A 243 2.96 -14.61 -3.97
N VAL A 244 3.80 -13.93 -3.20
CA VAL A 244 4.96 -14.50 -2.52
C VAL A 244 4.59 -15.14 -1.19
N GLY A 245 3.31 -15.14 -0.79
CA GLY A 245 2.78 -15.92 0.32
C GLY A 245 3.04 -17.42 0.18
N VAL A 246 2.81 -18.16 1.26
CA VAL A 246 3.02 -19.60 1.31
C VAL A 246 1.77 -20.33 1.77
N VAL A 247 1.38 -21.36 1.01
CA VAL A 247 0.37 -22.34 1.42
C VAL A 247 1.05 -23.34 2.34
N THR A 248 0.45 -23.55 3.50
CA THR A 248 0.86 -24.55 4.48
C THR A 248 -0.09 -25.76 4.42
N ALA A 249 0.23 -26.82 5.16
CA ALA A 249 -0.68 -27.94 5.32
C ALA A 249 -0.64 -28.45 6.75
N HIS A 250 -1.71 -29.11 7.18
CA HIS A 250 -1.87 -29.65 8.52
C HIS A 250 -2.23 -31.14 8.49
N TRP A 251 -1.80 -31.85 9.52
CA TRP A 251 -2.27 -33.20 9.78
C TRP A 251 -3.68 -33.16 10.36
N ILE A 252 -4.56 -34.01 9.84
CA ILE A 252 -5.95 -34.14 10.28
C ILE A 252 -6.17 -35.58 10.73
N GLU A 253 -6.84 -35.76 11.87
CA GLU A 253 -7.15 -37.08 12.42
C GLU A 253 -7.90 -37.96 11.39
N GLY A 254 -7.52 -39.23 11.30
CA GLY A 254 -8.10 -40.19 10.36
C GLY A 254 -7.67 -40.01 8.89
N ARG A 255 -6.74 -39.09 8.58
CA ARG A 255 -6.21 -38.89 7.23
C ARG A 255 -4.72 -39.22 7.14
N GLY A 256 -4.37 -40.07 6.16
CA GLY A 256 -2.97 -40.41 5.85
C GLY A 256 -2.23 -39.39 4.98
N ARG A 257 -2.88 -38.30 4.55
CA ARG A 257 -2.27 -37.23 3.74
C ARG A 257 -2.54 -35.86 4.38
N PRO A 258 -1.57 -34.93 4.36
CA PRO A 258 -1.75 -33.61 4.93
C PRO A 258 -2.83 -32.85 4.17
N TRP A 259 -3.63 -32.07 4.90
CA TRP A 259 -4.66 -31.21 4.34
C TRP A 259 -4.11 -29.81 4.11
N PRO A 260 -4.13 -29.29 2.88
CA PRO A 260 -3.65 -27.94 2.62
C PRO A 260 -4.55 -26.91 3.30
N ASP A 261 -3.94 -25.88 3.88
CA ASP A 261 -4.64 -24.75 4.47
C ASP A 261 -4.48 -23.52 3.59
N PHE A 262 -5.56 -23.20 2.89
CA PHE A 262 -5.65 -22.09 1.95
C PHE A 262 -6.03 -20.76 2.61
N ASN A 263 -6.22 -20.72 3.93
CA ASN A 263 -6.48 -19.48 4.65
C ASN A 263 -5.17 -18.72 4.87
N THR A 264 -4.55 -18.24 3.81
CA THR A 264 -3.28 -17.51 3.89
C THR A 264 -3.49 -16.04 4.25
N LYS A 265 -2.49 -15.41 4.88
CA LYS A 265 -2.54 -13.98 5.17
C LYS A 265 -2.34 -13.21 3.87
N GLN A 266 -3.21 -12.25 3.62
CA GLN A 266 -3.26 -11.48 2.39
C GLN A 266 -3.35 -9.99 2.71
N THR A 267 -2.61 -9.17 1.97
CA THR A 267 -2.72 -7.71 2.05
C THR A 267 -3.60 -7.24 0.90
N CYS A 268 -4.85 -6.89 1.20
CA CYS A 268 -5.85 -6.54 0.20
C CYS A 268 -5.98 -5.03 0.02
N ARG A 269 -6.44 -4.61 -1.17
CA ARG A 269 -7.02 -3.28 -1.35
C ARG A 269 -8.38 -3.23 -0.63
N ASP A 270 -8.84 -2.02 -0.31
CA ASP A 270 -10.18 -1.80 0.26
C ASP A 270 -11.26 -2.12 -0.79
N PHE A 271 -11.70 -3.37 -0.80
CA PHE A 271 -12.70 -3.86 -1.74
C PHE A 271 -14.04 -3.15 -1.57
N ASP A 272 -14.49 -2.95 -0.34
CA ASP A 272 -15.80 -2.35 -0.04
C ASP A 272 -15.82 -0.88 -0.48
N GLY A 273 -14.73 -0.15 -0.23
CA GLY A 273 -14.57 1.23 -0.72
C GLY A 273 -14.58 1.33 -2.24
N ILE A 274 -13.88 0.43 -2.94
CA ILE A 274 -13.86 0.37 -4.42
C ILE A 274 -15.23 -0.03 -4.97
N TRP A 275 -15.87 -1.02 -4.36
CA TRP A 275 -17.20 -1.49 -4.74
C TRP A 275 -18.25 -0.40 -4.57
N GLN A 276 -18.28 0.27 -3.42
CA GLN A 276 -19.23 1.35 -3.16
C GLN A 276 -19.01 2.52 -4.13
N TRP A 277 -17.75 2.92 -4.35
CA TRP A 277 -17.42 3.93 -5.35
C TRP A 277 -17.92 3.50 -6.75
N THR A 278 -17.75 2.24 -7.12
CA THR A 278 -18.23 1.72 -8.42
C THR A 278 -19.75 1.82 -8.52
N VAL A 279 -20.47 1.40 -7.47
CA VAL A 279 -21.94 1.45 -7.42
C VAL A 279 -22.46 2.87 -7.57
N ASP A 280 -21.84 3.83 -6.88
CA ASP A 280 -22.25 5.24 -6.88
C ASP A 280 -21.96 5.97 -8.20
N HIS A 281 -21.07 5.42 -9.03
CA HIS A 281 -20.65 6.01 -10.31
C HIS A 281 -21.12 5.21 -11.53
N GLN A 282 -22.15 4.37 -11.37
CA GLN A 282 -22.77 3.66 -12.50
C GLN A 282 -23.53 4.62 -13.42
N MET A 283 -23.54 4.27 -14.71
CA MET A 283 -24.47 4.89 -15.66
C MET A 283 -25.92 4.57 -15.26
N PRO A 284 -26.90 5.45 -15.60
CA PRO A 284 -28.29 5.22 -15.25
C PRO A 284 -28.82 3.87 -15.75
N GLU A 285 -29.80 3.33 -15.02
CA GLU A 285 -30.50 2.10 -15.40
C GLU A 285 -31.08 2.22 -16.82
N GLY A 286 -30.92 1.16 -17.62
CA GLY A 286 -31.28 1.16 -19.04
C GLY A 286 -30.15 1.56 -19.99
N THR A 287 -28.99 1.99 -19.49
CA THR A 287 -27.79 2.15 -20.31
C THR A 287 -27.33 0.77 -20.85
N PRO A 288 -27.11 0.61 -22.17
CA PRO A 288 -26.60 -0.65 -22.72
C PRO A 288 -25.22 -1.01 -22.16
N MET A 289 -25.03 -2.28 -21.79
CA MET A 289 -23.76 -2.79 -21.23
C MET A 289 -22.57 -2.64 -22.19
N MET A 290 -22.81 -2.79 -23.49
CA MET A 290 -21.82 -2.56 -24.54
C MET A 290 -22.35 -1.53 -25.54
N PRO A 291 -21.63 -0.42 -25.79
CA PRO A 291 -22.04 0.56 -26.77
C PRO A 291 -21.87 0.03 -28.20
N MET A 292 -22.79 0.41 -29.09
CA MET A 292 -22.62 0.16 -30.52
C MET A 292 -21.69 1.21 -31.14
N LYS A 293 -20.90 0.80 -32.14
CA LYS A 293 -20.01 1.72 -32.86
C LYS A 293 -20.85 2.83 -33.54
N PRO A 294 -20.64 4.11 -33.21
CA PRO A 294 -21.39 5.20 -33.83
C PRO A 294 -20.93 5.45 -35.28
N ALA A 295 -21.81 6.04 -36.08
CA ALA A 295 -21.51 6.40 -37.46
C ALA A 295 -20.31 7.37 -37.54
N GLY A 296 -19.37 7.11 -38.45
CA GLY A 296 -18.17 7.94 -38.61
C GLY A 296 -17.06 7.71 -37.57
N ALA A 297 -17.25 6.82 -36.58
CA ALA A 297 -16.22 6.52 -35.61
C ALA A 297 -15.00 5.85 -36.25
N LYS A 298 -13.80 6.37 -35.93
CA LYS A 298 -12.53 5.74 -36.27
C LYS A 298 -12.45 4.35 -35.62
N ALA A 299 -11.90 3.38 -36.32
CA ALA A 299 -11.66 2.03 -35.81
C ALA A 299 -10.24 1.59 -36.14
N LEU A 300 -9.64 0.82 -35.23
CA LEU A 300 -8.38 0.13 -35.49
C LEU A 300 -8.58 -0.89 -36.62
N SER A 301 -7.55 -1.07 -37.45
CA SER A 301 -7.56 -2.08 -38.53
C SER A 301 -7.45 -3.52 -38.00
N THR A 302 -6.92 -3.69 -36.78
CA THR A 302 -6.81 -4.96 -36.06
C THR A 302 -7.04 -4.75 -34.57
N PRO A 303 -7.44 -5.78 -33.81
CA PRO A 303 -7.43 -5.73 -32.35
C PRO A 303 -6.05 -5.32 -31.80
N PRO A 304 -5.99 -4.57 -30.69
CA PRO A 304 -4.73 -4.14 -30.08
C PRO A 304 -3.88 -5.30 -29.53
#